data_AF-A0A484X1S1-F1
#
_entry.id   AF-A0A484X1S1-F1
#
_cell.length_a   1.000
_cell.length_b   1.000
_cell.length_c   1.000
_cell.angle_alpha   90.00
_cell.angle_beta   90.00
_cell.angle_gamma   90.00
#
_symmetry.space_group_name_H-M   'P 1'
#
loop_
_entity.id
_entity.type
_entity.pdbx_description
1 polymer ?
#
loop_
_entity_poly.entity_id
_entity_poly.type
_entity_poly.pdbx_seq_one_letter_code
_entity_poly.pdbx_strand_id
1 'polypeptide(L)'
;MVAESGFGTGLNFLTLWQAFDQFREAHPQAQLQRLHFISFEKFPLTRADLALAHQHWPELAPVGGTASGAVAFAPARLPSFIAR
;
A
#
# COMPACT_ATOMS: atom_id res chain seq x y z
N MET A 1 3.46 0.45 13.79
CA MET A 1 3.05 -0.81 13.12
C MET A 1 1.55 -0.74 12.96
N VAL A 2 1.04 -1.07 11.77
CA VAL A 2 -0.39 -1.11 11.48
C VAL A 2 -0.72 -2.51 10.99
N ALA A 3 -1.80 -3.07 11.52
CA ALA A 3 -2.31 -4.39 11.12
C ALA A 3 -3.78 -4.27 10.73
N GLU A 4 -4.16 -4.87 9.61
CA GLU A 4 -5.52 -4.85 9.08
C GLU A 4 -6.02 -6.27 8.76
N SER A 5 -7.32 -6.47 8.90
CA SER A 5 -8.03 -7.63 8.35
C SER A 5 -8.80 -7.22 7.09
N GLY A 6 -8.48 -7.83 5.96
CA GLY A 6 -9.05 -7.55 4.65
C GLY A 6 -8.25 -6.46 3.91
N PHE A 7 -7.37 -6.87 3.00
CA PHE A 7 -6.61 -5.92 2.16
C PHE A 7 -7.49 -5.31 1.07
N GLY A 8 -8.42 -6.11 0.52
CA GLY A 8 -9.30 -5.69 -0.57
C GLY A 8 -8.54 -5.07 -1.74
N THR A 9 -8.87 -3.81 -2.04
CA THR A 9 -8.25 -3.00 -3.10
C THR A 9 -6.95 -2.32 -2.69
N GLY A 10 -6.53 -2.46 -1.43
CA GLY A 10 -5.30 -1.87 -0.89
C GLY A 10 -5.38 -0.35 -0.66
N LEU A 11 -6.57 0.26 -0.70
CA LEU A 11 -6.73 1.71 -0.54
C LEU A 11 -6.26 2.20 0.84
N ASN A 12 -6.56 1.46 1.91
CA ASN A 12 -6.13 1.82 3.26
C ASN A 12 -4.60 1.84 3.35
N PHE A 13 -3.92 0.90 2.68
CA PHE A 13 -2.47 0.91 2.57
C PHE A 13 -1.96 2.11 1.76
N LEU A 14 -2.54 2.40 0.59
CA LEU A 14 -2.11 3.52 -0.26
C LEU A 14 -2.27 4.87 0.45
N THR A 15 -3.41 5.10 1.10
CA THR A 15 -3.67 6.31 1.88
C THR A 15 -2.68 6.45 3.05
N LEU A 16 -2.43 5.36 3.78
CA LEU A 16 -1.48 5.35 4.88
C LEU A 16 -0.05 5.61 4.41
N TRP A 17 0.34 5.05 3.26
CA TRP A 17 1.64 5.27 2.66
C TRP A 17 1.82 6.73 2.27
N GLN A 18 0.86 7.34 1.57
CA GLN A 18 0.92 8.75 1.19
C GLN A 18 1.02 9.67 2.42
N ALA A 19 0.23 9.41 3.45
CA ALA A 19 0.31 10.18 4.70
C ALA A 19 1.67 10.00 5.39
N PHE A 20 2.23 8.79 5.37
CA PHE A 20 3.54 8.52 5.94
C PHE A 20 4.66 9.20 5.16
N ASP A 21 4.59 9.23 3.83
CA ASP A 21 5.55 9.90 2.97
C ASP A 21 5.55 11.42 3.21
N GLN A 22 4.36 12.04 3.24
CA GLN A 22 4.20 13.45 3.60
C GLN A 22 4.73 13.75 5.01
N PHE A 23 4.49 12.85 5.98
CA PHE A 23 5.04 12.97 7.33
C PHE A 23 6.58 12.91 7.33
N ARG A 24 7.18 12.03 6.52
CA ARG A 24 8.64 11.89 6.38
C ARG A 24 9.28 13.15 5.81
N GLU A 25 8.63 13.77 4.83
CA GLU A 25 9.07 15.05 4.25
C GLU A 25 8.95 16.21 5.26
N ALA A 26 7.82 16.30 5.97
CA ALA A 26 7.59 17.36 6.94
C ALA A 26 8.43 17.23 8.22
N HIS A 27 8.81 16.00 8.59
CA HIS A 27 9.50 15.70 9.84
C HIS A 27 10.70 14.77 9.64
N PRO A 28 11.77 15.22 8.95
CA PRO A 28 12.89 14.35 8.58
C PRO A 28 13.64 13.79 9.80
N GLN A 29 13.64 14.53 10.91
CA GLN A 29 14.31 14.19 12.18
C GLN A 29 13.42 13.42 13.16
N ALA A 30 12.15 13.14 12.82
CA ALA A 30 11.29 12.37 13.71
C ALA A 30 11.88 10.99 14.02
N GLN A 31 11.69 10.49 15.23
CA GLN A 31 12.13 9.12 15.58
C GLN A 31 11.44 8.06 14.71
N LEU A 32 10.22 8.35 14.25
CA LEU A 32 9.49 7.48 13.34
C LEU A 32 10.06 7.58 11.92
N GLN A 33 10.78 6.53 11.53
CA GLN A 33 11.50 6.47 10.25
C GLN A 33 10.96 5.38 9.31
N ARG A 34 10.15 4.43 9.82
CA ARG A 34 9.66 3.28 9.05
C ARG A 34 8.19 2.99 9.34
N LEU A 35 7.48 2.60 8.29
CA LEU A 35 6.11 2.10 8.36
C LEU A 35 6.11 0.58 8.13
N HIS A 36 5.58 -0.16 9.10
CA HIS A 36 5.31 -1.60 8.96
C HIS A 36 3.80 -1.82 8.86
N PHE A 37 3.34 -2.31 7.71
CA PHE A 37 1.95 -2.63 7.42
C PHE A 37 1.78 -4.13 7.16
N ILE A 38 0.84 -4.75 7.85
CA ILE A 38 0.51 -6.17 7.68
C ILE A 38 -1.00 -6.27 7.45
N SER A 39 -1.42 -6.98 6.41
CA SER A 39 -2.83 -7.26 6.18
C SER A 39 -3.03 -8.72 5.77
N PHE A 40 -4.18 -9.27 6.17
CA PHE A 40 -4.59 -10.63 5.83
C PHE A 40 -5.83 -10.57 4.94
N GLU A 41 -5.78 -11.23 3.79
CA GLU A 41 -6.90 -11.27 2.84
C GLU A 41 -7.31 -12.71 2.52
N LYS A 42 -8.61 -12.98 2.63
CA LYS A 42 -9.19 -14.29 2.33
C LYS A 42 -9.43 -14.47 0.83
N PHE A 43 -9.72 -13.39 0.11
CA PHE A 43 -10.02 -13.40 -1.32
C PHE A 43 -9.20 -12.32 -2.06
N PRO A 44 -7.90 -12.56 -2.34
CA PRO A 44 -7.06 -11.57 -3.00
C PRO A 44 -7.59 -11.27 -4.41
N LEU A 45 -7.79 -9.98 -4.69
CA LEU A 45 -8.14 -9.51 -6.03
C LEU A 45 -7.04 -9.83 -7.03
N THR A 46 -7.43 -10.06 -8.29
CA THR A 46 -6.44 -10.22 -9.35
C THR A 46 -5.76 -8.87 -9.66
N ARG A 47 -4.59 -8.90 -10.30
CA ARG A 47 -3.91 -7.67 -10.72
C ARG A 47 -4.76 -6.82 -11.66
N ALA A 48 -5.60 -7.45 -12.50
CA ALA A 48 -6.51 -6.73 -13.39
C ALA A 48 -7.62 -6.03 -12.59
N ASP A 49 -8.21 -6.73 -11.61
CA ASP A 49 -9.24 -6.15 -10.74
C ASP A 49 -8.70 -5.02 -9.87
N LEU A 50 -7.47 -5.16 -9.37
CA LEU A 50 -6.78 -4.09 -8.64
C LEU A 50 -6.56 -2.86 -9.53
N ALA A 51 -6.11 -3.05 -10.77
CA ALA A 51 -5.91 -1.95 -11.70
C ALA A 51 -7.23 -1.22 -12.04
N LEU A 52 -8.32 -1.97 -12.23
CA LEU A 52 -9.65 -1.40 -12.43
C LEU A 52 -10.14 -0.65 -11.19
N ALA A 53 -9.96 -1.22 -10.00
CA ALA A 53 -10.32 -0.56 -8.76
C ALA A 53 -9.56 0.77 -8.60
N HIS A 54 -8.24 0.79 -8.84
CA HIS A 54 -7.41 1.99 -8.70
C HIS A 54 -7.76 3.12 -9.69
N GLN A 55 -8.44 2.83 -10.81
CA GLN A 55 -8.91 3.88 -11.72
C GLN A 55 -9.95 4.81 -11.07
N HIS A 56 -10.67 4.35 -10.05
CA HIS A 56 -11.66 5.16 -9.34
C HIS A 56 -11.06 6.14 -8.34
N TRP A 57 -9.76 6.00 -8.01
CA TRP A 57 -9.04 6.87 -7.07
C TRP A 57 -7.74 7.40 -7.69
N PRO A 58 -7.82 8.22 -8.74
CA PRO A 58 -6.64 8.75 -9.43
C PRO A 58 -5.72 9.59 -8.51
N GLU A 59 -6.24 10.18 -7.45
CA GLU A 59 -5.48 10.91 -6.43
C GLU A 59 -4.57 9.99 -5.59
N LEU A 60 -4.87 8.70 -5.56
CA LEU A 60 -4.04 7.68 -4.91
C LEU A 60 -3.00 7.08 -5.87
N ALA A 61 -2.97 7.52 -7.14
CA ALA A 61 -1.92 7.16 -8.06
C ALA A 61 -0.57 7.70 -7.55
N PRO A 62 0.54 6.93 -7.70
CA PRO A 62 1.85 7.38 -7.25
C PRO A 62 2.20 8.71 -7.92
N VAL A 63 2.50 9.73 -7.11
CA VAL A 63 3.07 11.00 -7.61
C VAL A 63 4.47 10.70 -8.13
N GLY A 64 4.62 10.62 -9.45
CA GLY A 64 5.90 10.38 -10.12
C GLY A 64 6.10 8.94 -10.61
N GLY A 65 5.49 8.60 -11.74
CA GLY A 65 6.10 7.85 -12.85
C GLY A 65 6.64 6.43 -12.66
N THR A 66 6.74 5.89 -11.45
CA THR A 66 7.19 4.52 -11.23
C THR A 66 6.11 3.74 -10.52
N ALA A 67 5.30 3.05 -11.32
CA ALA A 67 4.50 1.90 -10.91
C ALA A 67 5.33 0.76 -10.25
N SER A 68 6.64 0.95 -10.04
CA SER A 68 7.54 -0.05 -9.45
C SER A 68 7.34 -0.24 -7.94
N GLY A 69 6.74 0.73 -7.23
CA GLY A 69 6.40 0.58 -5.80
C GLY A 69 5.06 -0.12 -5.56
N ALA A 70 4.03 0.24 -6.33
CA ALA A 70 2.67 -0.30 -6.17
C ALA A 70 2.47 -1.68 -6.85
N VAL A 71 3.24 -2.00 -7.89
CA VAL A 71 3.09 -3.27 -8.64
C VAL A 71 3.81 -4.45 -7.98
N ALA A 72 4.70 -4.23 -7.01
CA ALA A 72 5.28 -5.30 -6.19
C ALA A 72 4.30 -5.87 -5.15
N PHE A 73 3.08 -5.33 -5.08
CA PHE A 73 2.05 -5.65 -4.08
C PHE A 73 0.92 -6.55 -4.61
N ALA A 74 1.14 -7.29 -5.70
CA ALA A 74 0.29 -8.42 -6.00
C ALA A 74 0.64 -9.51 -4.98
N PRO A 75 -0.24 -9.88 -4.02
CA PRO A 75 0.08 -10.95 -3.10
C PRO A 75 0.26 -12.21 -3.93
N ALA A 76 1.51 -12.66 -4.03
CA ALA A 76 1.76 -14.07 -4.25
C ALA A 76 0.88 -14.81 -3.22
N ARG A 77 0.15 -15.83 -3.66
CA ARG A 77 -0.77 -16.65 -2.85
C ARG A 77 -0.02 -17.42 -1.75
N LEU A 78 0.60 -16.69 -0.84
CA LEU A 78 1.40 -17.19 0.25
C LEU A 78 0.78 -16.62 1.52
N PRO A 79 0.61 -17.45 2.57
CA PRO A 79 -0.10 -17.09 3.80
C PRO A 79 0.57 -15.99 4.64
N SER A 80 1.63 -15.35 4.16
CA SER A 80 2.35 -14.30 4.87
C SER A 80 3.18 -13.45 3.88
N PHE A 81 2.57 -12.38 3.36
CA PHE A 81 3.30 -11.33 2.65
C PHE A 81 3.77 -10.29 3.67
N ILE A 82 5.09 -10.06 3.77
CA ILE A 82 5.67 -8.98 4.55
C ILE A 82 6.29 -8.01 3.56
N ALA A 83 5.65 -6.85 3.36
CA ALA A 83 6.32 -5.71 2.73
C ALA A 83 7.40 -5.22 3.70
N ARG A 84 8.66 -5.41 3.34
CA ARG A 84 9.82 -4.91 4.10
C ARG A 84 10.28 -3.57 3.58
#